data_AF-A0A6V8LQK3-F1
#
_entry.id   AF-A0A6V8LQK3-F1
#
_cell.length_a   1.000
_cell.length_b   1.000
_cell.length_c   1.000
_cell.angle_alpha   90.00
_cell.angle_beta   90.00
_cell.angle_gamma   90.00
#
_symmetry.space_group_name_H-M   'P 1'
#
loop_
_entity.id
_entity.type
_entity.pdbx_description
1 polymer ?
#
loop_
_entity_poly.entity_id
_entity_poly.type
_entity_poly.pdbx_seq_one_letter_code
_entity_poly.pdbx_strand_id
1 'polypeptide(L)'
;MLSDGEAYLMAGDTVEGWLPYRAVFGVVAAGTRHVMMGASQVDRYGNQNISCIGDWERPRSQLLGVRGAPGNTVNHATSYWVPRHSPRVFVERVDMVCGVGYDRPGGRFHEIRVVVTNLAVLDFATPDGAMRVRSVHPGVSVADVRAATGFPLVVPEDVPQTRAPTDEELALIRDRLDPDGTRAREVP
;
A
#
# COMPACT_ATOMS: atom_id res chain seq x y z
N MET A 1 6.59 -19.72 -1.70
CA MET A 1 8.03 -19.76 -1.37
C MET A 1 8.21 -19.24 0.04
N LEU A 2 8.52 -20.13 0.98
CA LEU A 2 9.26 -19.75 2.19
C LEU A 2 10.71 -19.60 1.71
N SER A 3 11.30 -18.42 1.83
CA SER A 3 12.76 -18.33 1.66
C SER A 3 13.42 -19.16 2.77
N ASP A 4 14.62 -19.65 2.52
CA ASP A 4 15.52 -20.34 3.46
C ASP A 4 15.85 -19.56 4.74
N GLY A 5 15.21 -18.42 4.97
CA GLY A 5 15.40 -17.57 6.14
C GLY A 5 16.60 -16.64 6.02
N GLU A 6 17.34 -16.70 4.92
CA GLU A 6 18.43 -15.80 4.61
C GLU A 6 17.92 -14.70 3.68
N ALA A 7 18.11 -13.45 4.11
CA ALA A 7 17.93 -12.29 3.25
C ALA A 7 19.21 -11.48 3.35
N TYR A 8 19.75 -11.07 2.22
CA TYR A 8 20.94 -10.24 2.14
C TYR A 8 20.58 -8.87 1.62
N LEU A 9 21.22 -7.84 2.16
CA LEU A 9 21.20 -6.49 1.59
C LEU A 9 22.23 -6.45 0.45
N MET A 10 21.87 -5.79 -0.65
CA MET A 10 22.68 -5.77 -1.87
C MET A 10 23.06 -4.33 -2.23
N ALA A 11 24.35 -4.09 -2.47
CA ALA A 11 24.88 -2.91 -3.13
C ALA A 11 25.31 -3.29 -4.55
N GLY A 12 24.42 -3.09 -5.53
CA GLY A 12 24.58 -3.67 -6.86
C GLY A 12 24.63 -5.20 -6.78
N ASP A 13 25.70 -5.80 -7.29
CA ASP A 13 25.90 -7.27 -7.26
C ASP A 13 26.65 -7.76 -6.00
N THR A 14 26.91 -6.87 -5.03
CA THR A 14 27.68 -7.18 -3.81
C THR A 14 26.77 -7.30 -2.60
N VAL A 15 26.95 -8.35 -1.78
CA VAL A 15 26.31 -8.47 -0.47
C VAL A 15 26.92 -7.45 0.49
N GLU A 16 26.11 -6.51 0.98
CA GLU A 16 26.53 -5.47 1.94
C GLU A 16 26.04 -5.73 3.38
N GLY A 17 25.12 -6.68 3.56
CA GLY A 17 24.59 -6.99 4.89
C GLY A 17 23.73 -8.24 4.93
N TRP A 18 23.44 -8.68 6.15
CA TRP A 18 22.60 -9.85 6.43
C TRP A 18 21.37 -9.45 7.23
N LEU A 19 20.19 -9.75 6.70
CA LEU A 19 18.89 -9.39 7.25
C LEU A 19 17.95 -10.61 7.29
N PRO A 20 18.23 -11.63 8.12
CA PRO A 20 17.35 -12.77 8.26
C PRO A 20 15.99 -12.34 8.84
N TYR A 21 14.94 -13.13 8.65
CA TYR A 21 13.58 -12.76 9.11
C TYR A 21 13.50 -12.35 10.57
N ARG A 22 14.27 -13.01 11.46
CA ARG A 22 14.32 -12.64 12.88
C ARG A 22 14.83 -11.21 13.11
N ALA A 23 15.77 -10.74 12.29
CA ALA A 23 16.31 -9.38 12.38
C ALA A 23 15.33 -8.34 11.83
N VAL A 24 14.48 -8.72 10.86
CA VAL A 24 13.42 -7.84 10.34
C VAL A 24 12.49 -7.38 11.45
N PHE A 25 12.17 -8.24 12.44
CA PHE A 25 11.35 -7.82 13.59
C PHE A 25 12.02 -6.73 14.43
N GLY A 26 13.35 -6.75 14.55
CA GLY A 26 14.11 -5.68 15.20
C GLY A 26 14.01 -4.37 14.42
N VAL A 27 14.13 -4.41 13.09
CA VAL A 27 13.98 -3.23 12.23
C VAL A 27 12.56 -2.67 12.28
N VAL A 28 11.54 -3.54 12.26
CA VAL A 28 10.14 -3.14 12.40
C VAL A 28 9.93 -2.42 13.73
N ALA A 29 10.37 -3.01 14.85
CA ALA A 29 10.23 -2.40 16.17
C ALA A 29 11.04 -1.11 16.35
N ALA A 30 12.16 -0.97 15.64
CA ALA A 30 12.98 0.25 15.66
C ALA A 30 12.33 1.44 14.92
N GLY A 31 11.34 1.18 14.08
CA GLY A 31 10.60 2.21 13.34
C GLY A 31 11.34 2.79 12.12
N THR A 32 12.50 2.23 11.75
CA THR A 32 13.40 2.76 10.71
C THR A 32 13.11 2.20 9.31
N ARG A 33 11.85 1.87 9.03
CA ARG A 33 11.44 1.18 7.80
C ARG A 33 10.25 1.88 7.13
N HIS A 34 10.19 1.79 5.81
CA HIS A 34 8.96 2.08 5.07
C HIS A 34 8.57 0.83 4.29
N VAL A 35 7.39 0.28 4.55
CA VAL A 35 6.87 -0.86 3.79
C VAL A 35 5.85 -0.42 2.74
N MET A 36 5.90 -1.04 1.57
CA MET A 36 4.79 -1.05 0.63
C MET A 36 4.13 -2.43 0.65
N MET A 37 2.83 -2.48 0.91
CA MET A 37 2.04 -3.71 0.98
C MET A 37 0.93 -3.72 -0.07
N GLY A 38 0.51 -4.91 -0.51
CA GLY A 38 -0.76 -5.06 -1.21
C GLY A 38 -1.95 -4.98 -0.25
N ALA A 39 -3.16 -4.89 -0.78
CA ALA A 39 -4.37 -4.93 0.01
C ALA A 39 -5.49 -5.67 -0.74
N SER A 40 -6.20 -6.56 -0.05
CA SER A 40 -7.45 -7.14 -0.54
C SER A 40 -8.63 -6.23 -0.26
N GLN A 41 -8.60 -5.54 0.88
CA GLN A 41 -9.49 -4.41 1.19
C GLN A 41 -8.70 -3.28 1.86
N VAL A 42 -9.11 -2.04 1.61
CA VAL A 42 -8.71 -0.82 2.33
C VAL A 42 -9.96 -0.01 2.60
N ASP A 43 -10.14 0.50 3.81
CA ASP A 43 -11.27 1.38 4.14
C ASP A 43 -10.91 2.87 4.18
N ARG A 44 -11.93 3.69 4.47
CA ARG A 44 -11.85 5.15 4.46
C ARG A 44 -10.75 5.70 5.36
N TYR A 45 -10.37 5.02 6.43
CA TYR A 45 -9.36 5.49 7.38
C TYR A 45 -8.03 4.74 7.23
N GLY A 46 -7.91 3.90 6.20
CA GLY A 46 -6.69 3.19 5.88
C GLY A 46 -6.50 1.88 6.63
N ASN A 47 -7.54 1.37 7.31
CA ASN A 47 -7.48 -0.01 7.77
C ASN A 47 -7.37 -0.92 6.55
N GLN A 48 -6.52 -1.92 6.65
CA GLN A 48 -6.18 -2.79 5.54
C GLN A 48 -6.45 -4.24 5.89
N ASN A 49 -6.88 -5.02 4.90
CA ASN A 49 -7.12 -6.45 5.03
C ASN A 49 -6.38 -7.26 3.97
N ILE A 50 -5.71 -8.31 4.44
CA ILE A 50 -5.10 -9.40 3.65
C ILE A 50 -5.37 -10.78 4.29
N SER A 51 -6.24 -10.84 5.29
CA SER A 51 -6.46 -12.03 6.12
C SER A 51 -7.58 -12.92 5.61
N CYS A 52 -8.79 -12.38 5.49
CA CYS A 52 -9.97 -13.14 5.09
C CYS A 52 -11.11 -12.22 4.61
N ILE A 53 -12.08 -12.78 3.88
CA ILE A 53 -13.32 -12.11 3.49
C ILE A 53 -14.50 -12.77 4.20
N GLY A 54 -15.39 -11.98 4.79
CA GLY A 54 -16.49 -12.40 5.66
C GLY A 54 -16.08 -12.58 7.12
N ASP A 55 -16.91 -13.31 7.88
CA ASP A 55 -16.72 -13.57 9.30
C ASP A 55 -15.41 -14.33 9.58
N TRP A 56 -14.62 -13.89 10.56
CA TRP A 56 -13.29 -14.42 10.82
C TRP A 56 -13.31 -15.86 11.39
N GLU A 57 -14.36 -16.24 12.13
CA GLU A 57 -14.49 -17.61 12.68
C GLU A 57 -14.77 -18.63 11.57
N ARG A 58 -15.44 -18.19 10.50
CA ARG A 58 -15.80 -19.02 9.35
C ARG A 58 -15.77 -18.18 8.07
N PRO A 59 -14.58 -17.86 7.55
CA PRO A 59 -14.46 -16.92 6.44
C PRO A 59 -15.06 -17.50 5.17
N ARG A 60 -15.73 -16.64 4.40
CA ARG A 60 -16.20 -16.99 3.05
C ARG A 60 -15.02 -17.28 2.13
N SER A 61 -13.92 -16.55 2.31
CA SER A 61 -12.65 -16.77 1.62
C SER A 61 -11.49 -16.54 2.56
N GLN A 62 -10.61 -17.53 2.67
CA GLN A 62 -9.36 -17.43 3.43
C GLN A 62 -8.26 -16.84 2.53
N LEU A 63 -7.51 -15.88 3.08
CA LEU A 63 -6.34 -15.29 2.43
C LEU A 63 -5.08 -15.59 3.26
N LEU A 64 -4.21 -14.61 3.49
CA LEU A 64 -2.85 -14.82 4.03
C LEU A 64 -2.76 -14.81 5.57
N GLY A 65 -3.85 -14.49 6.26
CA GLY A 65 -3.79 -14.03 7.66
C GLY A 65 -3.26 -12.58 7.78
N VAL A 66 -3.14 -12.06 9.01
CA VAL A 66 -2.71 -10.66 9.25
C VAL A 66 -1.24 -10.39 8.90
N ARG A 67 -0.42 -11.46 8.83
CA ARG A 67 1.02 -11.39 8.54
C ARG A 67 1.71 -10.33 9.43
N GLY A 68 2.63 -9.56 8.89
CA GLY A 68 3.30 -8.45 9.58
C GLY A 68 2.54 -7.13 9.55
N ALA A 69 1.32 -7.08 8.97
CA ALA A 69 0.59 -5.82 8.80
C ALA A 69 0.35 -5.07 10.12
N PRO A 70 -0.05 -5.74 11.24
CA PRO A 70 -0.26 -5.04 12.51
C PRO A 70 1.02 -4.35 12.98
N GLY A 71 2.13 -5.09 13.02
CA GLY A 71 3.44 -4.59 13.45
C GLY A 71 3.99 -3.48 12.55
N ASN A 72 3.79 -3.59 11.24
CA ASN A 72 4.20 -2.54 10.30
C ASN A 72 3.45 -1.23 10.56
N THR A 73 2.11 -1.28 10.58
CA THR A 73 1.30 -0.07 10.66
C THR A 73 1.48 0.69 11.97
N VAL A 74 1.77 0.01 13.08
CA VAL A 74 1.93 0.70 14.38
C VAL A 74 3.33 1.25 14.62
N ASN A 75 4.36 0.71 13.94
CA ASN A 75 5.75 1.05 14.25
C ASN A 75 6.44 1.94 13.21
N HIS A 76 5.96 2.03 11.97
CA HIS A 76 6.63 2.84 10.96
C HIS A 76 5.75 3.17 9.75
N ALA A 77 6.29 3.99 8.84
CA ALA A 77 5.63 4.36 7.61
C ALA A 77 5.19 3.13 6.80
N THR A 78 3.93 3.15 6.38
CA THR A 78 3.29 2.11 5.58
C THR A 78 2.62 2.74 4.36
N SER A 79 2.80 2.15 3.20
CA SER A 79 2.09 2.50 1.97
C SER A 79 1.41 1.27 1.38
N TYR A 80 0.42 1.51 0.54
CA TYR A 80 -0.29 0.45 -0.16
C TYR A 80 -0.17 0.59 -1.68
N TRP A 81 0.01 -0.53 -2.36
CA TRP A 81 -0.13 -0.64 -3.82
C TRP A 81 -1.38 -1.45 -4.15
N VAL A 82 -2.28 -0.87 -4.94
CA VAL A 82 -3.54 -1.51 -5.37
C VAL A 82 -3.60 -1.50 -6.89
N PRO A 83 -3.19 -2.58 -7.56
CA PRO A 83 -3.08 -2.63 -9.02
C PRO A 83 -4.43 -2.44 -9.73
N ARG A 84 -5.54 -2.81 -9.09
CA ARG A 84 -6.89 -2.64 -9.63
C ARG A 84 -7.80 -1.95 -8.62
N HIS A 85 -7.93 -0.64 -8.78
CA HIS A 85 -8.85 0.19 -8.01
C HIS A 85 -10.30 -0.24 -8.28
N SER A 86 -11.03 -0.64 -7.25
CA SER A 86 -12.45 -0.99 -7.37
C SER A 86 -13.19 -0.91 -6.04
N PRO A 87 -14.55 -0.84 -6.05
CA PRO A 87 -15.34 -0.83 -4.82
C PRO A 87 -15.25 -2.12 -4.00
N ARG A 88 -14.66 -3.19 -4.54
CA ARG A 88 -14.39 -4.43 -3.81
C ARG A 88 -13.11 -4.35 -2.97
N VAL A 89 -12.18 -3.48 -3.35
CA VAL A 89 -10.95 -3.22 -2.60
C VAL A 89 -11.16 -2.02 -1.69
N PHE A 90 -11.66 -0.90 -2.22
CA PHE A 90 -11.97 0.28 -1.41
C PHE A 90 -13.38 0.17 -0.86
N VAL A 91 -13.50 -0.36 0.35
CA VAL A 91 -14.76 -0.73 1.02
C VAL A 91 -15.06 0.19 2.20
N GLU A 92 -16.33 0.35 2.57
CA GLU A 92 -16.70 1.20 3.71
C GLU A 92 -16.04 0.75 5.01
N ARG A 93 -15.91 -0.56 5.22
CA ARG A 93 -15.23 -1.17 6.36
C ARG A 93 -14.59 -2.48 5.91
N VAL A 94 -13.34 -2.71 6.33
CA VAL A 94 -12.67 -3.99 6.07
C VAL A 94 -13.26 -5.12 6.93
N ASP A 95 -13.27 -6.33 6.38
CA ASP A 95 -13.79 -7.52 7.10
C ASP A 95 -12.89 -7.89 8.29
N MET A 96 -11.56 -7.75 8.12
CA MET A 96 -10.58 -7.96 9.18
C MET A 96 -9.48 -6.90 9.14
N VAL A 97 -9.32 -6.18 10.24
CA VAL A 97 -8.25 -5.17 10.39
C VAL A 97 -6.92 -5.87 10.58
N CYS A 98 -6.12 -5.91 9.51
CA CYS A 98 -4.74 -6.40 9.52
C CYS A 98 -3.77 -5.23 9.69
N GLY A 99 -3.86 -4.22 8.82
CA GLY A 99 -3.20 -2.94 9.00
C GLY A 99 -4.12 -1.97 9.74
N VAL A 100 -3.59 -1.28 10.75
CA VAL A 100 -4.32 -0.31 11.57
C VAL A 100 -4.47 1.01 10.80
N GLY A 101 -5.70 1.54 10.73
CA GLY A 101 -6.02 2.85 10.17
C GLY A 101 -6.09 3.98 11.21
N TYR A 102 -6.36 5.20 10.75
CA TYR A 102 -6.36 6.43 11.57
C TYR A 102 -7.54 6.58 12.52
N ASP A 103 -8.62 5.82 12.34
CA ASP A 103 -9.77 5.76 13.25
C ASP A 103 -9.52 4.86 14.48
N ARG A 104 -8.29 4.34 14.62
CA ARG A 104 -7.87 3.46 15.71
C ARG A 104 -6.62 3.99 16.41
N PRO A 105 -6.35 3.58 17.65
CA PRO A 105 -5.10 3.92 18.33
C PRO A 105 -3.89 3.41 17.54
N GLY A 106 -3.18 4.34 16.90
CA GLY A 106 -1.88 4.09 16.31
C GLY A 106 -0.78 4.11 17.37
N GLY A 107 0.36 3.47 17.07
CA GLY A 107 1.59 3.69 17.84
C GLY A 107 2.16 5.09 17.57
N ARG A 108 3.19 5.49 18.35
CA ARG A 108 3.90 6.78 18.19
C ARG A 108 4.37 7.05 16.76
N PHE A 109 4.67 5.98 16.01
CA PHE A 109 5.24 6.03 14.67
C PHE A 109 4.24 5.61 13.59
N HIS A 110 2.95 5.56 13.93
CA HIS A 110 1.90 5.21 12.99
C HIS A 110 1.79 6.26 11.87
N GLU A 111 2.00 5.82 10.65
CA GLU A 111 1.86 6.65 9.46
C GLU A 111 1.47 5.80 8.25
N ILE A 112 0.33 6.10 7.64
CA ILE A 112 -0.02 5.59 6.31
C ILE A 112 0.32 6.68 5.29
N ARG A 113 1.47 6.51 4.62
CA ARG A 113 2.07 7.56 3.79
C ARG A 113 1.28 7.83 2.52
N VAL A 114 0.98 6.78 1.75
CA VAL A 114 0.23 6.87 0.47
C VAL A 114 -0.40 5.53 0.11
N VAL A 115 -1.49 5.59 -0.64
CA VAL A 115 -2.04 4.48 -1.43
C VAL A 115 -1.83 4.83 -2.90
N VAL A 116 -1.12 3.99 -3.65
CA VAL A 116 -0.95 4.15 -5.09
C VAL A 116 -1.81 3.09 -5.77
N THR A 117 -2.56 3.50 -6.81
CA THR A 117 -3.43 2.60 -7.57
C THR A 117 -3.18 2.75 -9.07
N ASN A 118 -3.87 1.99 -9.91
CA ASN A 118 -3.88 2.26 -11.36
C ASN A 118 -4.63 3.54 -11.77
N LEU A 119 -5.36 4.19 -10.85
CA LEU A 119 -6.16 5.39 -11.16
C LEU A 119 -5.58 6.68 -10.56
N ALA A 120 -5.03 6.59 -9.36
CA ALA A 120 -4.71 7.75 -8.54
C ALA A 120 -3.67 7.44 -7.47
N VAL A 121 -3.08 8.53 -6.95
CA VAL A 121 -2.40 8.55 -5.66
C VAL A 121 -3.37 9.12 -4.61
N LEU A 122 -3.53 8.40 -3.51
CA LEU A 122 -4.37 8.77 -2.38
C LEU A 122 -3.48 8.92 -1.13
N ASP A 123 -3.90 9.77 -0.20
CA ASP A 123 -3.27 9.90 1.11
C ASP A 123 -4.34 10.13 2.20
N PHE A 124 -3.91 10.38 3.43
CA PHE A 124 -4.80 10.59 4.59
C PHE A 124 -4.56 11.95 5.25
N ALA A 125 -4.08 12.94 4.49
CA ALA A 125 -3.82 14.28 5.02
C ALA A 125 -5.10 15.12 5.08
N THR A 126 -6.06 14.62 5.86
CA THR A 126 -7.28 15.31 6.28
C THR A 126 -7.29 15.44 7.81
N PRO A 127 -8.06 16.38 8.39
CA PRO A 127 -8.09 16.57 9.84
C PRO A 127 -8.54 15.34 10.63
N ASP A 128 -9.38 14.50 10.02
CA ASP A 128 -9.95 13.29 10.62
C ASP A 128 -9.25 11.99 10.15
N GLY A 129 -8.18 12.09 9.35
CA GLY A 129 -7.47 10.93 8.81
C GLY A 129 -8.28 10.12 7.79
N ALA A 130 -9.34 10.70 7.21
CA ALA A 130 -10.05 10.11 6.08
C ALA A 130 -9.22 10.18 4.79
N MET A 131 -9.39 9.16 3.94
CA MET A 131 -8.72 9.07 2.66
C MET A 131 -9.14 10.21 1.73
N ARG A 132 -8.14 10.87 1.14
CA ARG A 132 -8.33 11.92 0.13
C ARG A 132 -7.60 11.61 -1.17
N VAL A 133 -8.13 12.14 -2.27
CA VAL A 133 -7.45 12.11 -3.58
C VAL A 133 -6.31 13.12 -3.55
N ARG A 134 -5.06 12.64 -3.72
CA ARG A 134 -3.87 13.50 -3.79
C ARG A 134 -3.55 13.92 -5.22
N SER A 135 -3.66 12.98 -6.17
CA SER A 135 -3.54 13.26 -7.60
C SER A 135 -4.22 12.15 -8.41
N VAL A 136 -4.66 12.46 -9.62
CA VAL A 136 -5.18 11.47 -10.58
C VAL A 136 -4.15 11.22 -11.68
N HIS A 137 -4.05 9.99 -12.18
CA HIS A 137 -3.13 9.70 -13.27
C HIS A 137 -3.58 10.37 -14.58
N PRO A 138 -2.65 10.68 -15.51
CA PRO A 138 -3.02 11.23 -16.82
C PRO A 138 -4.09 10.36 -17.50
N GLY A 139 -5.16 10.99 -17.97
CA GLY A 139 -6.31 10.31 -18.59
C GLY A 139 -7.38 9.80 -17.63
N VAL A 140 -7.18 9.91 -16.31
CA VAL A 140 -8.17 9.54 -15.29
C VAL A 140 -8.82 10.79 -14.71
N SER A 141 -10.15 10.80 -14.60
CA SER A 141 -10.88 11.87 -13.93
C SER A 141 -11.13 11.57 -12.45
N VAL A 142 -11.36 12.60 -11.64
CA VAL A 142 -11.81 12.43 -10.25
C VAL A 142 -13.13 11.65 -10.17
N ALA A 143 -14.00 11.80 -11.16
CA ALA A 143 -15.27 11.08 -11.23
C ALA A 143 -15.05 9.57 -11.38
N ASP A 144 -14.05 9.14 -12.17
CA ASP A 144 -13.70 7.72 -12.33
C ASP A 144 -13.21 7.13 -11.01
N VAL A 145 -12.35 7.85 -10.28
CA VAL A 145 -11.86 7.42 -8.96
C VAL A 145 -13.01 7.29 -7.97
N ARG A 146 -13.91 8.28 -7.91
CA ARG A 146 -15.10 8.22 -7.05
C ARG A 146 -16.01 7.05 -7.39
N ALA A 147 -16.29 6.84 -8.67
CA ALA A 147 -17.14 5.73 -9.12
C ALA A 147 -16.52 4.35 -8.81
N ALA A 148 -15.19 4.28 -8.77
CA ALA A 148 -14.45 3.08 -8.42
C ALA A 148 -14.21 2.90 -6.91
N THR A 149 -14.72 3.79 -6.04
CA THR A 149 -14.52 3.72 -4.59
C THR A 149 -15.84 3.43 -3.86
N GLY A 150 -15.84 2.46 -2.95
CA GLY A 150 -17.04 2.03 -2.22
C GLY A 150 -17.45 2.93 -1.05
N PHE A 151 -16.83 4.10 -0.87
CA PHE A 151 -17.14 5.07 0.18
C PHE A 151 -16.93 6.51 -0.31
N PRO A 152 -17.50 7.52 0.38
CA PRO A 152 -17.25 8.92 0.05
C PRO A 152 -15.78 9.31 0.22
N LEU A 153 -15.11 9.61 -0.90
CA LEU A 153 -13.74 10.14 -0.90
C LEU A 153 -13.72 11.64 -0.64
N VAL A 154 -12.75 12.08 0.17
CA VAL A 154 -12.42 13.50 0.27
C VAL A 154 -11.71 13.93 -1.00
N VAL A 155 -12.21 14.98 -1.64
CA VAL A 155 -11.62 15.53 -2.87
C VAL A 155 -11.33 17.01 -2.63
N PRO A 156 -10.06 17.42 -2.67
CA PRO A 156 -9.67 18.83 -2.64
C PRO A 156 -10.30 19.64 -3.77
N GLU A 157 -10.35 20.97 -3.62
CA GLU A 157 -10.84 21.88 -4.67
C GLU A 157 -10.03 21.76 -5.97
N ASP A 158 -8.70 21.65 -5.83
CA ASP A 158 -7.78 21.41 -6.92
C ASP A 158 -7.10 20.04 -6.75
N VAL A 159 -7.27 19.17 -7.74
CA VAL A 159 -6.65 17.84 -7.77
C VAL A 159 -5.68 17.80 -8.95
N PRO A 160 -4.36 17.83 -8.70
CA PRO A 160 -3.40 17.82 -9.78
C PRO A 160 -3.37 16.47 -10.50
N GLN A 161 -2.88 16.48 -11.73
CA GLN A 161 -2.45 15.25 -12.38
C GLN A 161 -1.13 14.75 -11.78
N THR A 162 -0.97 13.43 -11.69
CA THR A 162 0.31 12.82 -11.33
C THR A 162 1.37 13.22 -12.36
N ARG A 163 2.55 13.63 -11.89
CA ARG A 163 3.66 14.03 -12.76
C ARG A 163 4.01 12.92 -13.76
N ALA A 164 4.39 13.31 -14.97
CA ALA A 164 5.05 12.39 -15.87
C ALA A 164 6.44 12.00 -15.30
N PRO A 165 6.90 10.76 -15.54
CA PRO A 165 8.30 10.41 -15.31
C PRO A 165 9.24 11.26 -16.18
N THR A 166 10.43 11.56 -15.68
CA THR A 166 11.48 12.21 -16.49
C THR A 166 12.10 11.22 -17.47
N ASP A 167 12.83 11.72 -18.47
CA ASP A 167 13.54 10.87 -19.43
C ASP A 167 14.56 9.95 -18.74
N GLU A 168 15.23 10.44 -17.71
CA GLU A 168 16.18 9.66 -16.90
C GLU A 168 15.46 8.53 -16.12
N GLU A 169 14.32 8.83 -15.50
CA GLU A 169 13.52 7.82 -14.80
C GLU A 169 12.98 6.76 -15.77
N LEU A 170 12.55 7.17 -16.97
CA LEU A 170 12.09 6.25 -18.01
C LEU A 170 13.20 5.31 -18.47
N ALA A 171 14.40 5.84 -18.74
CA ALA A 171 15.56 5.04 -19.11
C ALA A 171 15.94 4.06 -17.99
N LEU A 172 15.98 4.53 -16.74
CA LEU A 172 16.28 3.66 -15.59
C LEU A 172 15.27 2.50 -15.46
N ILE A 173 13.97 2.79 -15.59
CA ILE A 173 12.93 1.76 -15.51
C ILE A 173 13.02 0.78 -16.68
N ARG A 174 13.15 1.28 -17.92
CA ARG A 174 13.08 0.47 -19.15
C ARG A 174 14.34 -0.31 -19.43
N ASP A 175 15.51 0.19 -19.04
CA ASP A 175 16.78 -0.37 -19.49
C ASP A 175 17.53 -1.08 -18.36
N ARG A 176 17.21 -0.78 -17.09
CA ARG A 176 17.97 -1.28 -15.93
C ARG A 176 17.12 -2.02 -14.89
N LEU A 177 15.99 -1.44 -14.48
CA LEU A 177 15.20 -2.00 -13.37
C LEU A 177 14.19 -3.06 -13.82
N ASP A 178 13.54 -2.86 -14.96
CA ASP A 178 12.53 -3.78 -15.50
C ASP A 178 12.63 -3.85 -17.05
N PRO A 179 13.75 -4.39 -17.58
CA PRO A 179 13.99 -4.50 -19.02
C PRO A 179 13.00 -5.42 -19.73
N ASP A 180 12.48 -6.43 -19.03
CA ASP A 180 11.49 -7.36 -19.58
C ASP A 180 10.05 -6.80 -19.56
N GLY A 181 9.86 -5.59 -19.02
CA GLY A 181 8.56 -4.92 -19.00
C GLY A 181 7.50 -5.61 -18.13
N THR A 182 7.92 -6.33 -17.10
CA THR A 182 7.01 -7.09 -16.23
C THR A 182 5.99 -6.22 -15.52
N ARG A 183 6.31 -4.94 -15.26
CA ARG A 183 5.39 -3.95 -14.69
C ARG A 183 4.08 -3.80 -15.47
N ALA A 184 4.10 -4.03 -16.78
CA ALA A 184 2.91 -3.92 -17.62
C ALA A 184 1.85 -4.99 -17.32
N ARG A 185 2.23 -6.05 -16.59
CA ARG A 185 1.31 -7.10 -16.12
C ARG A 185 0.62 -6.75 -14.81
N GLU A 186 1.18 -5.80 -14.06
CA GLU A 186 0.64 -5.39 -12.76
C GLU A 186 -0.50 -4.39 -12.90
N VAL A 187 -0.57 -3.64 -14.00
CA VAL A 187 -1.61 -2.64 -14.24
C VAL A 187 -2.56 -3.15 -15.32
N PRO A 188 -3.87 -3.32 -15.02
CA PRO A 188 -4.86 -3.87 -15.94
C PRO A 188 -5.28 -2.90 -17.04
#